data_AF-A0A958FH74-F1
#
_entry.id   AF-A0A958FH74-F1
#
_cell.length_a   1.000
_cell.length_b   1.000
_cell.length_c   1.000
_cell.angle_alpha   90.00
_cell.angle_beta   90.00
_cell.angle_gamma   90.00
#
_symmetry.space_group_name_H-M   'P 1'
#
loop_
_entity.id
_entity.type
_entity.pdbx_description
1 polymer ?
#
loop_
_entity_poly.entity_id
_entity_poly.type
_entity_poly.pdbx_seq_one_letter_code
_entity_poly.pdbx_strand_id
1 'polypeptide(L)'
;PGSNNLDLSYFQRKRNDVTVWNLAGAALHGKFQDVYYQAEYDYNLETERYQGMRYRLGYYLGKWAFSGEYSQQKPRVFEDSFFRIFRAIAYNQIRSGVTYQWGEYQLGAQYLFTD
;
A
#
# COMPACT_ATOMS: atom_id res chain seq x y z
N PRO A 1 9.30 23.20 -7.81
CA PRO A 1 9.37 22.10 -8.82
C PRO A 1 8.98 20.77 -8.17
N GLY A 2 7.96 20.09 -8.70
CA GLY A 2 7.53 18.76 -8.24
C GLY A 2 7.94 17.68 -9.22
N SER A 3 8.04 16.44 -8.75
CA SER A 3 8.26 15.25 -9.58
C SER A 3 7.06 14.32 -9.42
N ASN A 4 6.51 13.85 -10.53
CA ASN A 4 5.39 12.92 -10.54
C ASN A 4 5.77 11.72 -11.42
N ASN A 5 5.52 10.52 -10.94
CA ASN A 5 5.78 9.27 -11.64
C ASN A 5 4.50 8.44 -11.67
N LEU A 6 4.29 7.78 -12.80
CA LEU A 6 3.23 6.79 -13.00
C LEU A 6 3.89 5.46 -13.33
N ASP A 7 3.65 4.46 -12.50
CA ASP A 7 4.14 3.10 -12.69
C ASP A 7 2.97 2.18 -13.00
N LEU A 8 3.17 1.28 -13.97
CA LEU A 8 2.21 0.23 -14.31
C LEU A 8 2.86 -1.11 -14.01
N SER A 9 2.10 -2.04 -13.44
CA SER A 9 2.58 -3.35 -13.08
C SER A 9 1.67 -4.45 -13.61
N TYR A 10 2.30 -5.57 -13.96
CA TYR A 10 1.62 -6.80 -14.31
C TYR A 10 2.35 -7.96 -13.62
N PHE A 11 1.62 -8.77 -12.88
CA PHE A 11 2.16 -9.89 -12.14
C PHE A 11 1.32 -11.13 -12.36
N GLN A 12 1.91 -12.17 -12.95
CA GLN A 12 1.27 -13.46 -13.11
C GLN A 12 2.06 -14.54 -12.35
N ARG A 13 1.34 -15.41 -11.66
CA ARG A 13 1.90 -16.60 -11.00
C ARG A 13 1.09 -17.82 -11.36
N LYS A 14 1.79 -18.86 -11.79
CA LYS A 14 1.23 -20.19 -12.06
C LYS A 14 1.72 -21.22 -11.03
N ARG A 15 0.90 -22.25 -10.79
CA ARG A 15 1.24 -23.45 -10.01
C ARG A 15 0.55 -24.63 -10.68
N ASN A 16 1.31 -25.68 -11.02
CA ASN A 16 0.80 -26.90 -11.68
C ASN A 16 -0.11 -26.56 -12.88
N ASP A 17 0.37 -25.66 -13.75
CA ASP A 17 -0.34 -25.17 -14.95
C ASP A 17 -1.62 -24.35 -14.73
N VAL A 18 -2.02 -24.11 -13.47
CA VAL A 18 -3.12 -23.22 -13.12
C VAL A 18 -2.60 -21.82 -12.79
N THR A 19 -3.20 -20.78 -13.38
CA THR A 19 -2.94 -19.40 -12.97
C THR A 19 -3.56 -19.17 -11.60
N VAL A 20 -2.72 -18.98 -10.59
CA VAL A 20 -3.19 -18.70 -9.23
C VAL A 20 -3.36 -17.21 -9.02
N TRP A 21 -2.50 -16.39 -9.64
CA TRP A 21 -2.54 -14.93 -9.53
C TRP A 21 -2.33 -14.32 -10.90
N ASN A 22 -3.12 -13.31 -11.23
CA ASN A 22 -2.99 -12.50 -12.44
C ASN A 22 -3.38 -11.08 -12.06
N LEU A 23 -2.42 -10.25 -11.67
CA LEU A 23 -2.65 -8.92 -11.14
C LEU A 23 -2.20 -7.88 -12.16
N ALA A 24 -3.02 -6.87 -12.38
CA ALA A 24 -2.63 -5.62 -13.00
C ALA A 24 -2.70 -4.52 -11.94
N GLY A 25 -1.70 -3.64 -11.92
CA GLY A 25 -1.65 -2.55 -10.97
C GLY A 25 -1.18 -1.25 -11.58
N ALA A 26 -1.50 -0.17 -10.89
CA ALA A 26 -1.06 1.17 -11.22
C ALA A 26 -0.67 1.91 -9.93
N ALA A 27 0.41 2.67 -10.00
CA ALA A 27 0.87 3.51 -8.91
C ALA A 27 1.18 4.92 -9.42
N LEU A 28 0.66 5.94 -8.73
CA LEU A 28 1.01 7.33 -8.92
C LEU A 28 1.72 7.80 -7.66
N HIS A 29 2.93 8.32 -7.79
CA HIS A 29 3.66 8.89 -6.66
C HIS A 29 4.49 10.09 -7.06
N GLY A 30 4.78 10.91 -6.07
CA GLY A 30 5.52 12.12 -6.33
C GLY A 30 5.75 12.96 -5.10
N LYS A 31 6.40 14.10 -5.35
CA LYS A 31 6.62 15.13 -4.36
C LYS A 31 6.26 16.47 -4.97
N PHE A 32 5.44 17.23 -4.27
CA PHE A 32 5.14 18.62 -4.59
C PHE A 32 5.43 19.47 -3.36
N GLN A 33 6.41 20.37 -3.49
CA GLN A 33 6.94 21.16 -2.37
C GLN A 33 7.33 20.22 -1.21
N ASP A 34 6.73 20.43 -0.03
CA ASP A 34 6.97 19.67 1.19
C ASP A 34 6.06 18.44 1.34
N VAL A 35 5.21 18.18 0.35
CA VAL A 35 4.26 17.06 0.37
C VAL A 35 4.77 15.92 -0.51
N TYR A 36 4.94 14.75 0.10
CA TYR A 36 5.03 13.48 -0.60
C TYR A 36 3.65 12.85 -0.71
N TYR A 37 3.35 12.23 -1.84
CA TYR A 37 2.13 11.47 -2.02
C TYR A 37 2.38 10.20 -2.84
N GLN A 38 1.57 9.19 -2.57
CA GLN A 38 1.56 7.91 -3.27
C GLN A 38 0.15 7.33 -3.23
N ALA A 39 -0.30 6.80 -4.37
CA ALA A 39 -1.54 6.06 -4.52
C ALA A 39 -1.27 4.83 -5.38
N GLU A 40 -1.57 3.65 -4.87
CA GLU A 40 -1.37 2.36 -5.53
C GLU A 40 -2.67 1.58 -5.55
N TYR A 41 -2.93 0.87 -6.64
CA TYR A 41 -4.07 -0.02 -6.79
C TYR A 41 -3.68 -1.28 -7.55
N ASP A 42 -4.14 -2.43 -7.05
CA ASP A 42 -4.00 -3.75 -7.64
C ASP A 42 -5.37 -4.36 -7.92
N TYR A 43 -5.52 -4.93 -9.11
CA TYR A 43 -6.72 -5.64 -9.57
C TYR A 43 -6.37 -7.04 -10.06
N ASN A 44 -7.13 -8.05 -9.66
CA ASN A 44 -6.97 -9.42 -10.09
C ASN A 44 -7.82 -9.70 -11.34
N LEU A 45 -7.14 -9.97 -12.45
CA LEU A 45 -7.71 -10.23 -13.76
C LEU A 45 -8.34 -11.63 -13.88
N GLU A 46 -7.93 -12.63 -13.09
CA GLU A 46 -8.59 -13.95 -13.12
C GLU A 46 -9.95 -13.92 -12.44
N THR A 47 -10.04 -13.23 -11.31
CA THR A 47 -11.26 -13.22 -10.47
C THR A 47 -12.12 -11.98 -10.68
N GLU A 48 -11.67 -11.06 -11.53
CA GLU A 48 -12.27 -9.74 -11.77
C GLU A 48 -12.52 -8.96 -10.47
N ARG A 49 -11.60 -9.09 -9.51
CA ARG A 49 -11.74 -8.50 -8.17
C ARG A 49 -10.59 -7.59 -7.85
N TYR A 50 -10.94 -6.47 -7.22
CA TYR A 50 -9.99 -5.63 -6.51
C TYR A 50 -9.19 -6.44 -5.47
N GLN A 51 -7.86 -6.28 -5.50
CA GLN A 51 -6.91 -7.03 -4.67
C GLN A 51 -6.31 -6.17 -3.55
N GLY A 52 -6.03 -4.89 -3.80
CA GLY A 52 -5.49 -4.00 -2.78
C GLY A 52 -5.24 -2.59 -3.25
N MET A 53 -5.13 -1.68 -2.29
CA MET A 53 -4.78 -0.29 -2.51
C MET A 53 -3.92 0.22 -1.37
N ARG A 54 -3.10 1.22 -1.68
CA ARG A 54 -2.32 1.94 -0.68
C ARG A 54 -2.30 3.41 -1.02
N TYR A 55 -2.58 4.25 -0.04
CA TYR A 55 -2.34 5.68 -0.11
C TYR A 55 -1.37 6.07 0.98
N ARG A 56 -0.39 6.89 0.62
CA ARG A 56 0.52 7.51 1.58
C ARG A 56 0.59 9.00 1.31
N LEU A 57 0.56 9.77 2.37
CA LEU A 57 0.82 11.19 2.38
C LEU A 57 1.91 11.47 3.42
N GLY A 58 2.89 12.27 3.04
CA GLY A 58 3.93 12.79 3.93
C GLY A 58 3.99 14.29 3.79
N TYR A 59 4.14 15.02 4.90
CA TYR A 59 4.32 16.47 4.89
C TYR A 59 5.52 16.86 5.77
N TYR A 60 6.47 17.59 5.19
CA TYR A 60 7.73 17.95 5.84
C TYR A 60 7.77 19.46 6.12
N LEU A 61 7.64 19.85 7.39
CA LEU A 61 7.67 21.25 7.79
C LEU A 61 8.90 21.54 8.66
N GLY A 62 10.00 21.93 7.99
CA GLY A 62 11.27 22.22 8.65
C GLY A 62 11.81 21.00 9.39
N LYS A 63 11.73 21.00 10.72
CA LYS A 63 12.17 19.89 11.57
C LYS A 63 11.08 18.84 11.84
N TRP A 64 9.84 19.11 11.44
CA TRP A 64 8.72 18.21 11.63
C TRP A 64 8.43 17.42 10.36
N ALA A 65 8.08 16.14 10.51
CA ALA A 65 7.49 15.36 9.43
C ALA A 65 6.22 14.68 9.92
N PHE A 66 5.15 14.83 9.16
CA PHE A 66 3.87 14.18 9.38
C PHE A 66 3.67 13.13 8.31
N SER A 67 3.11 11.99 8.67
CA SER A 67 2.81 10.91 7.75
C SER A 67 1.44 10.32 8.03
N GLY A 68 0.75 9.96 6.96
CA GLY A 68 -0.50 9.22 6.98
C GLY A 68 -0.46 8.17 5.89
N GLU A 69 -0.87 6.97 6.19
CA GLU A 69 -0.98 5.87 5.26
C GLU A 69 -2.26 5.11 5.52
N TYR A 70 -2.96 4.80 4.45
CA TYR A 70 -4.05 3.85 4.44
C TYR A 70 -3.66 2.71 3.49
N SER A 71 -3.73 1.47 3.96
CA SER A 71 -3.46 0.29 3.14
C SER A 71 -4.61 -0.69 3.32
N GLN A 72 -5.19 -1.14 2.23
CA GLN A 72 -6.15 -2.23 2.24
C GLN A 72 -5.62 -3.33 1.32
N GLN A 73 -5.50 -4.54 1.84
CA GLN A 73 -5.00 -5.66 1.06
C GLN A 73 -5.81 -6.91 1.35
N LYS A 74 -6.38 -7.49 0.30
CA LYS A 74 -6.97 -8.82 0.42
C LYS A 74 -5.86 -9.85 0.58
N PRO A 75 -6.04 -10.83 1.48
CA PRO A 75 -5.12 -11.92 1.64
C PRO A 75 -4.86 -12.55 0.28
N ARG A 76 -3.58 -12.61 -0.04
CA ARG A 76 -3.04 -13.23 -1.24
C ARG A 76 -2.99 -14.77 -1.06
N VAL A 77 -3.95 -15.31 -0.32
CA VAL A 77 -4.04 -16.72 0.06
C VAL A 77 -4.62 -17.49 -1.11
N PHE A 78 -4.00 -18.63 -1.40
CA PHE A 78 -4.42 -19.54 -2.46
C PHE A 78 -5.88 -19.94 -2.26
N GLU A 79 -6.71 -19.76 -3.28
CA GLU A 79 -8.09 -20.23 -3.31
C GLU A 79 -8.18 -21.78 -3.20
N ASP A 80 -7.03 -22.46 -3.38
CA ASP A 80 -6.84 -23.93 -3.28
C ASP A 80 -6.51 -24.48 -1.88
N SER A 81 -6.48 -23.65 -0.83
CA SER A 81 -6.30 -24.21 0.51
C SER A 81 -7.55 -24.99 0.91
N PHE A 82 -7.40 -26.30 1.17
CA PHE A 82 -8.43 -27.30 1.54
C PHE A 82 -9.44 -26.87 2.64
N PHE A 83 -9.23 -25.72 3.28
CA PHE A 83 -10.13 -25.10 4.23
C PHE A 83 -10.88 -23.93 3.59
N ARG A 84 -12.00 -24.22 2.90
CA ARG A 84 -13.01 -23.22 2.46
C ARG A 84 -13.72 -22.48 3.62
N ILE A 85 -13.22 -22.61 4.85
CA ILE A 85 -13.88 -22.13 6.08
C ILE A 85 -13.52 -20.67 6.38
N PHE A 86 -12.50 -20.10 5.73
CA PHE A 86 -12.07 -18.73 5.95
C PHE A 86 -12.55 -17.82 4.82
N ARG A 87 -13.46 -16.89 5.13
CA ARG A 87 -13.66 -15.72 4.26
C ARG A 87 -12.34 -14.94 4.25
N ALA A 88 -11.78 -14.69 3.06
CA ALA A 88 -10.63 -13.80 2.93
C ALA A 88 -11.08 -12.36 3.22
N ILE A 89 -11.03 -11.97 4.49
CA ILE A 89 -11.36 -10.61 4.92
C ILE A 89 -10.21 -9.70 4.49
N ALA A 90 -10.53 -8.61 3.80
CA ALA A 90 -9.55 -7.61 3.45
C ALA A 90 -9.00 -6.99 4.73
N TYR A 91 -7.69 -7.03 4.90
CA TYR A 91 -7.02 -6.37 6.00
C TYR A 91 -6.96 -4.88 5.73
N ASN A 92 -7.43 -4.06 6.68
CA ASN A 92 -7.37 -2.61 6.61
C ASN A 92 -6.34 -2.10 7.62
N GLN A 93 -5.43 -1.26 7.16
CA GLN A 93 -4.40 -0.67 8.00
C GLN A 93 -4.40 0.83 7.85
N ILE A 94 -4.36 1.52 8.99
CA ILE A 94 -4.10 2.96 9.05
C ILE A 94 -2.83 3.16 9.84
N ARG A 95 -1.85 3.84 9.24
CA ARG A 95 -0.65 4.28 9.93
C ARG A 95 -0.60 5.79 9.90
N SER A 96 -0.44 6.43 11.05
CA SER A 96 -0.14 7.85 11.11
C SER A 96 1.05 8.07 12.02
N GLY A 97 1.82 9.12 11.75
CA GLY A 97 2.99 9.40 12.56
C GLY A 97 3.44 10.84 12.45
N VAL A 98 4.07 11.29 13.51
CA VAL A 98 4.76 12.58 13.58
C VAL A 98 6.18 12.33 14.03
N THR A 99 7.13 12.98 13.39
CA THR A 99 8.54 12.95 13.79
C THR A 99 9.08 14.37 13.89
N TYR A 100 10.03 14.56 14.79
CA TYR A 100 10.74 15.81 15.03
C TYR A 100 12.25 15.56 15.03
N GLN A 101 12.99 16.36 14.28
CA GLN A 101 14.44 16.29 14.21
C GLN A 101 15.09 17.25 15.21
N TRP A 102 15.88 16.71 16.15
CA TRP A 102 16.64 17.44 17.15
C TRP A 102 18.14 17.19 16.97
N GLY A 103 18.80 18.06 16.20
CA GLY A 103 20.22 17.90 15.86
C GLY A 103 20.42 16.66 15.00
N GLU A 104 21.21 15.71 15.50
CA GLU A 104 21.44 14.41 14.87
C GLU A 104 20.41 13.35 15.28
N TYR A 105 19.52 13.66 16.24
CA TYR A 105 18.50 12.73 16.72
C TYR A 105 17.14 12.98 16.06
N GLN A 106 16.34 11.91 15.94
CA GLN A 106 14.95 11.99 15.49
C GLN A 106 14.04 11.34 16.53
N LEU A 107 13.05 12.08 17.01
CA LEU A 107 12.02 11.60 17.91
C LEU A 107 10.73 11.42 17.11
N GLY A 108 10.02 10.31 17.32
CA GLY A 108 8.81 10.02 16.58
C GLY A 108 7.75 9.35 17.43
N ALA A 109 6.49 9.65 17.13
CA ALA A 109 5.34 8.93 17.60
C ALA A 109 4.58 8.38 16.39
N GLN A 110 4.21 7.11 16.45
CA GLN A 110 3.45 6.44 15.41
C GLN A 110 2.23 5.77 16.02
N TYR A 111 1.10 5.87 15.33
CA TYR A 111 -0.10 5.13 15.59
C TYR A 111 -0.36 4.16 14.44
N LEU A 112 -0.60 2.89 14.80
CA LEU A 112 -0.94 1.82 13.87
C LEU A 112 -2.28 1.24 14.30
N PHE A 113 -3.28 1.35 13.42
CA PHE A 113 -4.57 0.71 13.55
C PHE A 113 -4.74 -0.36 12.47
N THR A 114 -5.46 -1.40 12.81
CA THR A 114 -5.56 -2.64 12.06
C THR A 114 -6.91 -3.28 12.33
N ASP A 115 -7.64 -3.59 11.27
CA ASP A 115 -8.92 -4.31 11.27
C ASP A 115 -8.86 -5.49 10.28
#